data_AF-A0A7J7FML0-F1
#
_entry.id   AF-A0A7J7FML0-F1
#
_cell.length_a   1.000
_cell.length_b   1.000
_cell.length_c   1.000
_cell.angle_alpha   90.00
_cell.angle_beta   90.00
_cell.angle_gamma   90.00
#
_symmetry.space_group_name_H-M   'P 1'
#
loop_
_entity.id
_entity.type
_entity.pdbx_description
1 polymer ?
#
loop_
_entity_poly.entity_id
_entity_poly.type
_entity_poly.pdbx_seq_one_letter_code
_entity_poly.pdbx_strand_id
1 'polypeptide(L)'
;MPRAVVNGWLSRPCPVPKEPGLLHAGSRKQAREANELCKSKKHRRKDSADPQEPSERTQEQLAQAELRRLRQQFRKMVESRQAFNFHSQRKISGQRKEIKSLQEEQDEIALLLSLVKSSRNLDLNERNYVELRFLLQTKDDYEALIQSMKTLLAELDEKIVQMEKKIINQKQIFTKMQEANNPRKLQKQIHVLETRLNLVTVHFDKMMTTNAKLRKEIEDLRYEKAAYDHVYQQLHRRLLMQKKTMNTAIEQSAQAYQQRLEAMARMAAMKDRQQKDISQYNLEIRELERVYDHETKLKSFLLVKLNDRIEFEEQAKKEEALKAKKRGKKNKGESLESYEVAHLRLLKLAEDGNLNQLIEEFLAKEEENFARFTYISELNSDMETMHKKTERIQDEIIHLRAQQKSFHDDGRSVLRQLEEKLTRTTEEADMYEDSCREIDKTLGHLKSSVENLFKKINCDATKILVHLGETGKITDANLPQYFAVIEKRANDLLLLESYKRILEMEGSETEVPPPFINPFWGGSALLKPAEPVKVVPPVLGADPFSDRLDEVPLGTINSFPMCTIRSSGYPQFCWVPSVPVGTIGSSGYHRFQWVLSVPLGCSTLQLNGPATDPEL
;
A
#
# COMPACT_ATOMS: atom_id res chain seq x y z
N MET A 1 -53.69 -19.39 2.64
CA MET A 1 -54.94 -19.37 1.85
C MET A 1 -54.69 -20.21 0.60
N PRO A 2 -55.55 -21.15 0.15
CA PRO A 2 -56.97 -21.30 0.45
C PRO A 2 -57.46 -22.71 0.91
N ARG A 3 -58.66 -22.68 1.49
CA ARG A 3 -59.84 -23.58 1.41
C ARG A 3 -59.86 -25.02 1.99
N ALA A 4 -60.93 -25.19 2.76
CA ALA A 4 -61.54 -26.37 3.34
C ALA A 4 -62.16 -27.35 2.33
N VAL A 5 -62.49 -28.58 2.80
CA VAL A 5 -63.82 -29.24 2.78
C VAL A 5 -63.71 -30.63 3.47
N VAL A 6 -64.33 -30.86 4.64
CA VAL A 6 -65.53 -31.70 4.98
C VAL A 6 -65.38 -33.24 4.90
N ASN A 7 -65.57 -33.96 6.03
CA ASN A 7 -66.63 -34.97 6.29
C ASN A 7 -66.35 -35.86 7.53
N GLY A 8 -67.40 -36.21 8.29
CA GLY A 8 -67.35 -37.00 9.54
C GLY A 8 -67.84 -38.45 9.41
N TRP A 9 -68.04 -39.12 10.56
CA TRP A 9 -69.18 -40.00 10.97
C TRP A 9 -68.81 -40.94 12.16
N LEU A 10 -69.63 -40.88 13.23
CA LEU A 10 -70.12 -41.91 14.21
C LEU A 10 -69.23 -43.01 14.84
N SER A 11 -69.25 -43.13 16.19
CA SER A 11 -70.10 -44.11 16.95
C SER A 11 -69.83 -44.14 18.49
N ARG A 12 -70.86 -44.61 19.22
CA ARG A 12 -71.22 -44.56 20.68
C ARG A 12 -70.28 -45.28 21.68
N PRO A 13 -70.51 -45.12 23.02
CA PRO A 13 -71.02 -46.27 23.79
C PRO A 13 -71.98 -45.96 24.98
N CYS A 14 -72.82 -46.96 25.32
CA CYS A 14 -73.47 -47.29 26.61
C CYS A 14 -74.19 -48.65 26.40
N PRO A 15 -74.30 -49.58 27.38
CA PRO A 15 -75.15 -49.36 28.57
C PRO A 15 -74.71 -50.06 29.89
N VAL A 16 -75.38 -49.65 30.98
CA VAL A 16 -75.37 -50.20 32.35
C VAL A 16 -76.50 -51.25 32.53
N PRO A 17 -76.36 -52.27 33.39
CA PRO A 17 -77.50 -52.99 33.96
C PRO A 17 -77.65 -52.85 35.49
N LYS A 18 -78.90 -53.02 35.92
CA LYS A 18 -79.50 -52.77 37.24
C LYS A 18 -79.41 -53.99 38.18
N GLU A 19 -79.24 -53.75 39.48
CA GLU A 19 -79.56 -54.68 40.56
C GLU A 19 -81.02 -54.50 41.06
N PRO A 20 -81.65 -55.56 41.61
CA PRO A 20 -82.78 -55.42 42.51
C PRO A 20 -82.49 -56.03 43.90
N GLY A 21 -82.67 -55.24 44.95
CA GLY A 21 -82.69 -55.68 46.35
C GLY A 21 -84.11 -55.64 46.93
N LEU A 22 -84.57 -56.77 47.44
CA LEU A 22 -85.78 -56.93 48.26
C LEU A 22 -85.38 -57.67 49.53
N LEU A 23 -85.48 -57.00 50.69
CA LEU A 23 -85.62 -57.65 51.99
C LEU A 23 -86.60 -56.83 52.85
N HIS A 24 -87.63 -57.51 53.31
CA HIS A 24 -88.56 -57.07 54.35
C HIS A 24 -88.00 -57.43 55.73
N ALA A 25 -88.13 -56.51 56.68
CA ALA A 25 -88.34 -56.75 58.11
C ALA A 25 -89.48 -55.78 58.51
N GLY A 26 -90.53 -56.09 59.27
CA GLY A 26 -90.76 -57.12 60.28
C GLY A 26 -91.19 -56.41 61.57
N SER A 27 -92.29 -56.86 62.20
CA SER A 27 -92.77 -56.55 63.57
C SER A 27 -93.58 -55.24 63.76
N ARG A 28 -94.66 -55.15 64.57
CA ARG A 28 -95.12 -55.93 65.73
C ARG A 28 -96.52 -55.41 66.18
N LYS A 29 -97.34 -56.32 66.76
CA LYS A 29 -98.25 -56.16 67.94
C LYS A 29 -99.43 -55.16 67.79
N GLN A 30 -100.63 -55.35 68.34
CA GLN A 30 -101.15 -56.19 69.43
C GLN A 30 -102.70 -56.07 69.42
N ALA A 31 -103.41 -57.13 69.86
CA ALA A 31 -104.53 -57.15 70.84
C ALA A 31 -105.63 -56.03 70.77
N ARG A 32 -106.95 -56.25 70.87
CA ARG A 32 -107.79 -57.20 71.64
C ARG A 32 -109.27 -56.92 71.23
N GLU A 33 -110.12 -57.94 71.10
CA GLU A 33 -111.32 -58.22 71.94
C GLU A 33 -112.23 -57.01 72.24
N ALA A 34 -113.56 -57.02 72.05
CA ALA A 34 -114.58 -57.96 72.51
C ALA A 34 -115.93 -57.65 71.80
N ASN A 35 -116.65 -58.65 71.26
CA ASN A 35 -117.85 -59.32 71.85
C ASN A 35 -119.18 -58.56 71.56
N GLU A 36 -120.00 -59.08 70.63
CA GLU A 36 -121.29 -59.78 70.87
C GLU A 36 -122.45 -58.85 71.26
N LEU A 37 -123.72 -59.07 70.93
CA LEU A 37 -124.44 -59.95 70.02
C LEU A 37 -125.88 -59.39 70.10
N CYS A 38 -126.52 -59.21 68.95
CA CYS A 38 -127.95 -58.99 68.89
C CYS A 38 -128.68 -60.24 69.43
N LYS A 39 -129.76 -60.07 70.21
CA LYS A 39 -131.03 -60.74 69.88
C LYS A 39 -132.25 -60.28 70.68
N SER A 40 -133.30 -60.16 69.89
CA SER A 40 -134.71 -59.91 70.18
C SER A 40 -135.39 -61.01 71.02
N LYS A 41 -136.53 -60.67 71.62
CA LYS A 41 -137.80 -61.40 71.40
C LYS A 41 -139.04 -60.66 71.90
N LYS A 42 -140.09 -60.73 71.08
CA LYS A 42 -141.49 -60.40 71.35
C LYS A 42 -142.16 -61.49 72.21
N HIS A 43 -143.19 -61.16 73.01
CA HIS A 43 -144.57 -61.69 72.88
C HIS A 43 -145.59 -61.22 73.95
N ARG A 44 -146.85 -61.28 73.49
CA ARG A 44 -148.22 -61.14 74.06
C ARG A 44 -148.58 -61.80 75.42
N ARG A 45 -149.71 -61.34 75.98
CA ARG A 45 -150.78 -62.02 76.78
C ARG A 45 -152.09 -61.21 76.55
N LYS A 46 -153.28 -61.54 77.07
CA LYS A 46 -154.25 -62.67 76.98
C LYS A 46 -155.55 -62.13 77.65
N ASP A 47 -156.67 -62.82 77.42
CA ASP A 47 -158.10 -62.52 77.69
C ASP A 47 -158.59 -62.38 79.16
N SER A 48 -159.93 -62.29 79.21
CA SER A 48 -160.99 -61.77 80.11
C SER A 48 -161.48 -62.59 81.32
N ALA A 49 -162.19 -61.83 82.20
CA ALA A 49 -163.46 -62.06 82.94
C ALA A 49 -163.55 -62.98 84.21
N ASP A 50 -164.09 -62.36 85.26
CA ASP A 50 -164.78 -62.83 86.50
C ASP A 50 -166.30 -63.03 86.23
N PRO A 51 -167.20 -63.54 87.14
CA PRO A 51 -167.04 -64.30 88.41
C PRO A 51 -168.06 -65.48 88.60
N GLN A 52 -167.93 -66.18 89.75
CA GLN A 52 -168.98 -66.89 90.53
C GLN A 52 -169.30 -68.39 90.26
N GLU A 53 -169.49 -69.09 91.37
CA GLU A 53 -169.40 -70.55 91.65
C GLU A 53 -170.34 -71.46 90.81
N PRO A 54 -169.91 -72.66 90.36
CA PRO A 54 -169.97 -73.86 91.21
C PRO A 54 -168.88 -74.95 90.97
N SER A 55 -168.59 -75.70 92.03
CA SER A 55 -167.93 -77.04 92.09
C SER A 55 -166.43 -77.16 91.73
N GLU A 56 -165.74 -77.97 92.54
CA GLU A 56 -164.29 -78.14 92.74
C GLU A 56 -163.42 -78.51 91.53
N ARG A 57 -163.94 -78.60 90.30
CA ARG A 57 -163.19 -79.14 89.14
C ARG A 57 -162.39 -78.11 88.33
N THR A 58 -162.50 -76.81 88.62
CA THR A 58 -161.94 -75.75 87.77
C THR A 58 -160.63 -75.12 88.28
N GLN A 59 -160.30 -75.21 89.57
CA GLN A 59 -159.06 -74.61 90.13
C GLN A 59 -157.77 -75.35 89.71
N GLU A 60 -157.83 -76.62 89.32
CA GLU A 60 -156.66 -77.43 88.94
C GLU A 60 -156.05 -77.04 87.57
N GLN A 61 -156.81 -76.38 86.70
CA GLN A 61 -156.38 -76.11 85.32
C GLN A 61 -155.48 -74.87 85.18
N LEU A 62 -155.61 -73.87 86.05
CA LEU A 62 -154.80 -72.63 86.00
C LEU A 62 -153.36 -72.83 86.50
N ALA A 63 -153.15 -73.69 87.50
CA ALA A 63 -151.81 -74.02 88.01
C ALA A 63 -150.96 -74.79 86.98
N GLN A 64 -151.57 -75.63 86.13
CA GLN A 64 -150.85 -76.34 85.07
C GLN A 64 -150.32 -75.41 83.95
N ALA A 65 -150.93 -74.23 83.76
CA ALA A 65 -150.54 -73.31 82.69
C ALA A 65 -149.25 -72.53 83.00
N GLU A 66 -149.04 -72.12 84.26
CA GLU A 66 -147.81 -71.41 84.66
C GLU A 66 -146.59 -72.32 84.73
N LEU A 67 -146.76 -73.58 85.14
CA LEU A 67 -145.68 -74.58 85.16
C LEU A 67 -145.09 -74.84 83.76
N ARG A 68 -145.91 -74.77 82.70
CA ARG A 68 -145.44 -74.92 81.31
C ARG A 68 -144.59 -73.73 80.85
N ARG A 69 -144.88 -72.50 81.31
CA ARG A 69 -144.15 -71.28 80.92
C ARG A 69 -142.72 -71.26 81.48
N LEU A 70 -142.56 -71.61 82.76
CA LEU A 70 -141.25 -71.71 83.41
C LEU A 70 -140.37 -72.82 82.80
N ARG A 71 -140.96 -73.99 82.49
CA ARG A 71 -140.27 -75.06 81.77
C ARG A 71 -139.76 -74.63 80.39
N GLN A 72 -140.42 -73.69 79.73
CA GLN A 72 -139.98 -73.18 78.42
C GLN A 72 -138.82 -72.17 78.52
N GLN A 73 -138.73 -71.39 79.59
CA GLN A 73 -137.62 -70.47 79.81
C GLN A 73 -136.32 -71.19 80.21
N PHE A 74 -136.43 -72.22 81.07
CA PHE A 74 -135.27 -73.08 81.38
C PHE A 74 -134.71 -73.76 80.14
N ARG A 75 -135.57 -74.21 79.21
CA ARG A 75 -135.14 -74.83 77.96
C ARG A 75 -134.32 -73.87 77.08
N LYS A 76 -134.77 -72.62 76.92
CA LYS A 76 -134.06 -71.60 76.14
C LYS A 76 -132.68 -71.22 76.73
N MET A 77 -132.57 -71.19 78.06
CA MET A 77 -131.30 -70.89 78.73
C MET A 77 -130.29 -72.05 78.63
N VAL A 78 -130.77 -73.29 78.70
CA VAL A 78 -129.96 -74.48 78.45
C VAL A 78 -129.47 -74.51 77.00
N GLU A 79 -130.36 -74.23 76.04
CA GLU A 79 -130.01 -74.14 74.61
C GLU A 79 -128.99 -73.02 74.32
N SER A 80 -129.10 -71.84 74.96
CA SER A 80 -128.14 -70.74 74.75
C SER A 80 -126.76 -71.04 75.35
N ARG A 81 -126.71 -71.70 76.52
CA ARG A 81 -125.46 -72.16 77.12
C ARG A 81 -124.78 -73.24 76.26
N GLN A 82 -125.58 -74.15 75.69
CA GLN A 82 -125.08 -75.16 74.74
C GLN A 82 -124.52 -74.51 73.46
N ALA A 83 -125.21 -73.51 72.90
CA ALA A 83 -124.75 -72.80 71.70
C ALA A 83 -123.45 -71.99 71.94
N PHE A 84 -123.33 -71.32 73.10
CA PHE A 84 -122.10 -70.60 73.45
C PHE A 84 -120.92 -71.54 73.66
N ASN A 85 -121.12 -72.66 74.37
CA ASN A 85 -120.10 -73.70 74.52
C ASN A 85 -119.67 -74.27 73.17
N PHE A 86 -120.62 -74.53 72.26
CA PHE A 86 -120.31 -75.00 70.91
C PHE A 86 -119.49 -73.97 70.11
N HIS A 87 -119.83 -72.68 70.18
CA HIS A 87 -119.07 -71.61 69.53
C HIS A 87 -117.66 -71.44 70.13
N SER A 88 -117.52 -71.46 71.46
CA SER A 88 -116.24 -71.40 72.15
C SER A 88 -115.36 -72.59 71.78
N GLN A 89 -115.91 -73.81 71.80
CA GLN A 89 -115.20 -75.03 71.43
C GLN A 89 -114.80 -75.05 69.95
N ARG A 90 -115.63 -74.49 69.06
CA ARG A 90 -115.30 -74.31 67.64
C ARG A 90 -114.19 -73.28 67.43
N LYS A 91 -114.17 -72.18 68.19
CA LYS A 91 -113.10 -71.16 68.15
C LYS A 91 -111.77 -71.70 68.68
N ILE A 92 -111.81 -72.44 69.79
CA ILE A 92 -110.64 -73.14 70.34
C ILE A 92 -110.13 -74.21 69.36
N SER A 93 -111.04 -74.94 68.71
CA SER A 93 -110.66 -75.91 67.67
C SER A 93 -110.02 -75.23 66.46
N GLY A 94 -110.52 -74.06 66.04
CA GLY A 94 -109.91 -73.24 65.00
C GLY A 94 -108.50 -72.77 65.36
N GLN A 95 -108.33 -72.17 66.54
CA GLN A 95 -107.03 -71.73 67.05
C GLN A 95 -106.04 -72.89 67.19
N ARG A 96 -106.49 -74.07 67.62
CA ARG A 96 -105.64 -75.27 67.69
C ARG A 96 -105.19 -75.76 66.31
N LYS A 97 -106.02 -75.62 65.27
CA LYS A 97 -105.62 -75.95 63.89
C LYS A 97 -104.59 -74.96 63.35
N GLU A 98 -104.77 -73.67 63.61
CA GLU A 98 -103.83 -72.62 63.20
C GLU A 98 -102.48 -72.74 63.93
N ILE A 99 -102.49 -73.08 65.22
CA ILE A 99 -101.25 -73.37 65.95
C ILE A 99 -100.54 -74.58 65.33
N LYS A 100 -101.28 -75.62 64.92
CA LYS A 100 -100.69 -76.78 64.24
C LYS A 100 -100.08 -76.42 62.89
N SER A 101 -100.75 -75.61 62.06
CA SER A 101 -100.17 -75.18 60.78
C SER A 101 -98.92 -74.31 60.98
N LEU A 102 -98.92 -73.41 61.97
CA LEU A 102 -97.72 -72.62 62.30
C LEU A 102 -96.58 -73.47 62.86
N GLN A 103 -96.89 -74.55 63.59
CA GLN A 103 -95.89 -75.53 64.03
C GLN A 103 -95.30 -76.28 62.83
N GLU A 104 -96.14 -76.71 61.88
CA GLU A 104 -95.69 -77.36 60.64
C GLU A 104 -94.79 -76.42 59.81
N GLU A 105 -95.16 -75.14 59.65
CA GLU A 105 -94.31 -74.13 58.98
C GLU A 105 -93.00 -73.87 59.74
N GLN A 106 -93.05 -73.81 61.06
CA GLN A 106 -91.85 -73.65 61.90
C GLN A 106 -90.91 -74.85 61.73
N ASP A 107 -91.44 -76.06 61.70
CA ASP A 107 -90.68 -77.29 61.51
C ASP A 107 -90.09 -77.35 60.08
N GLU A 108 -90.82 -76.91 59.06
CA GLU A 108 -90.33 -76.81 57.68
C GLU A 108 -89.18 -75.80 57.55
N ILE A 109 -89.34 -74.60 58.12
CA ILE A 109 -88.27 -73.59 58.13
C ILE A 109 -87.07 -74.07 58.93
N ALA A 110 -87.29 -74.76 60.06
CA ALA A 110 -86.21 -75.34 60.84
C ALA A 110 -85.47 -76.43 60.05
N LEU A 111 -86.18 -77.24 59.28
CA LEU A 111 -85.59 -78.24 58.39
C LEU A 111 -84.76 -77.57 57.29
N LEU A 112 -85.28 -76.55 56.61
CA LEU A 112 -84.54 -75.78 55.60
C LEU A 112 -83.29 -75.13 56.19
N LEU A 113 -83.40 -74.53 57.38
CA LEU A 113 -82.25 -73.97 58.11
C LEU A 113 -81.23 -75.05 58.46
N SER A 114 -81.67 -76.24 58.87
CA SER A 114 -80.77 -77.37 59.15
C SER A 114 -80.08 -77.89 57.89
N LEU A 115 -80.77 -77.90 56.74
CA LEU A 115 -80.22 -78.31 55.46
C LEU A 115 -79.17 -77.31 54.97
N VAL A 116 -79.46 -76.01 55.05
CA VAL A 116 -78.50 -74.94 54.69
C VAL A 116 -77.30 -74.94 55.63
N LYS A 117 -77.52 -75.17 56.92
CA LYS A 117 -76.47 -75.30 57.95
C LYS A 117 -75.88 -76.71 58.04
N SER A 118 -76.23 -77.61 57.12
CA SER A 118 -75.65 -78.95 57.12
C SER A 118 -74.15 -78.82 56.86
N SER A 119 -73.36 -79.66 57.54
CA SER A 119 -71.89 -79.64 57.44
C SER A 119 -71.42 -79.71 55.99
N ARG A 120 -72.05 -80.55 55.17
CA ARG A 120 -71.74 -80.69 53.74
C ARG A 120 -71.89 -79.38 52.97
N ASN A 121 -72.95 -78.60 53.20
CA ASN A 121 -73.17 -77.34 52.50
C ASN A 121 -72.24 -76.23 53.01
N LEU A 122 -71.92 -76.21 54.31
CA LEU A 122 -70.93 -75.31 54.88
C LEU A 122 -69.53 -75.61 54.34
N ASP A 123 -69.13 -76.88 54.29
CA ASP A 123 -67.82 -77.30 53.76
C ASP A 123 -67.70 -76.98 52.27
N LEU A 124 -68.77 -77.15 51.48
CA LEU A 124 -68.80 -76.76 50.07
C LEU A 124 -68.69 -75.24 49.90
N ASN A 125 -69.39 -74.45 50.73
CA ASN A 125 -69.28 -72.99 50.70
C ASN A 125 -67.87 -72.52 51.09
N GLU A 126 -67.26 -73.13 52.09
CA GLU A 126 -65.89 -72.81 52.52
C GLU A 126 -64.88 -73.15 51.41
N ARG A 127 -65.03 -74.31 50.75
CA ARG A 127 -64.19 -74.68 49.60
C ARG A 127 -64.34 -73.69 48.45
N ASN A 128 -65.57 -73.33 48.09
CA ASN A 128 -65.83 -72.34 47.05
C ASN A 128 -65.27 -70.96 47.42
N TYR A 129 -65.34 -70.57 48.69
CA TYR A 129 -64.77 -69.32 49.18
C TYR A 129 -63.24 -69.29 49.08
N VAL A 130 -62.57 -70.37 49.50
CA VAL A 130 -61.11 -70.51 49.39
C VAL A 130 -60.67 -70.54 47.94
N GLU A 131 -61.38 -71.27 47.07
CA GLU A 131 -61.11 -71.32 45.64
C GLU A 131 -61.30 -69.95 44.97
N LEU A 132 -62.38 -69.24 45.28
CA LEU A 132 -62.63 -67.90 44.78
C LEU A 132 -61.54 -66.92 45.23
N ARG A 133 -61.10 -67.01 46.50
CA ARG A 133 -60.02 -66.18 47.02
C ARG A 133 -58.70 -66.46 46.31
N PHE A 134 -58.39 -67.73 46.06
CA PHE A 134 -57.21 -68.11 45.29
C PHE A 134 -57.28 -67.58 43.85
N LEU A 135 -58.42 -67.75 43.17
CA LEU A 135 -58.61 -67.23 41.81
C LEU A 135 -58.48 -65.70 41.76
N LEU A 136 -59.05 -64.97 42.73
CA LEU A 136 -58.88 -63.53 42.85
C LEU A 136 -57.41 -63.14 43.04
N GLN A 137 -56.68 -63.82 43.92
CA GLN A 137 -55.25 -63.57 44.12
C GLN A 137 -54.45 -63.83 42.83
N THR A 138 -54.69 -64.94 42.13
CA THR A 138 -54.01 -65.21 40.86
C THR A 138 -54.34 -64.18 39.79
N LYS A 139 -55.58 -63.68 39.74
CA LYS A 139 -55.99 -62.61 38.83
C LYS A 139 -55.23 -61.32 39.14
N ASP A 140 -55.12 -60.95 40.41
CA ASP A 140 -54.38 -59.76 40.85
C ASP A 140 -52.88 -59.88 40.50
N ASP A 141 -52.29 -61.07 40.66
CA ASP A 141 -50.89 -61.36 40.27
C ASP A 141 -50.68 -61.20 38.75
N TYR A 142 -51.59 -61.72 37.92
CA TYR A 142 -51.54 -61.54 36.47
C TYR A 142 -51.79 -60.08 36.06
N GLU A 143 -52.69 -59.37 36.72
CA GLU A 143 -52.89 -57.94 36.48
C GLU A 143 -51.61 -57.15 36.81
N ALA A 144 -50.94 -57.45 37.93
CA ALA A 144 -49.67 -56.83 38.28
C ALA A 144 -48.57 -57.11 37.24
N LEU A 145 -48.47 -58.35 36.76
CA LEU A 145 -47.53 -58.71 35.70
C LEU A 145 -47.83 -57.97 34.39
N ILE A 146 -49.10 -57.90 33.99
CA ILE A 146 -49.53 -57.16 32.79
C ILE A 146 -49.18 -55.68 32.94
N GLN A 147 -49.38 -55.07 34.11
CA GLN A 147 -49.00 -53.67 34.34
C GLN A 147 -47.48 -53.47 34.23
N SER A 148 -46.68 -54.36 34.80
CA SER A 148 -45.21 -54.29 34.68
C SER A 148 -44.70 -54.44 33.24
N MET A 149 -45.35 -55.30 32.44
CA MET A 149 -45.02 -55.43 31.02
C MET A 149 -45.45 -54.20 30.22
N LYS A 150 -46.60 -53.59 30.55
CA LYS A 150 -47.04 -52.34 29.92
C LYS A 150 -46.10 -51.17 30.23
N THR A 151 -45.60 -51.06 31.46
CA THR A 151 -44.60 -50.03 31.80
C THR A 151 -43.30 -50.25 31.04
N LEU A 152 -42.83 -51.50 30.94
CA LEU A 152 -41.63 -51.81 30.16
C LEU A 152 -41.80 -51.49 28.67
N LEU A 153 -42.95 -51.81 28.07
CA LEU A 153 -43.25 -51.46 26.69
C LEU A 153 -43.22 -49.93 26.48
N ALA A 154 -43.84 -49.16 27.39
CA ALA A 154 -43.82 -47.70 27.31
C ALA A 154 -42.38 -47.13 27.42
N GLU A 155 -41.54 -47.71 28.28
CA GLU A 155 -40.13 -47.32 28.38
C GLU A 155 -39.33 -47.63 27.11
N LEU A 156 -39.59 -48.77 26.47
CA LEU A 156 -38.96 -49.14 25.21
C LEU A 156 -39.41 -48.24 24.06
N ASP A 157 -40.72 -47.93 23.97
CA ASP A 157 -41.26 -47.00 22.98
C ASP A 157 -40.67 -45.59 23.14
N GLU A 158 -40.51 -45.10 24.37
CA GLU A 158 -39.84 -43.82 24.65
C GLU A 158 -38.37 -43.85 24.19
N LYS A 159 -37.65 -44.94 24.44
CA LYS A 159 -36.27 -45.12 23.95
C LYS A 159 -36.20 -45.17 22.41
N ILE A 160 -37.16 -45.82 21.75
CA ILE A 160 -37.26 -45.84 20.29
C ILE A 160 -37.44 -44.42 19.76
N VAL A 161 -38.38 -43.65 20.30
CA VAL A 161 -38.62 -42.26 19.89
C VAL A 161 -37.39 -41.38 20.12
N GLN A 162 -36.66 -41.57 21.23
CA GLN A 162 -35.42 -40.84 21.48
C GLN A 162 -34.33 -41.18 20.45
N MET A 163 -34.20 -42.45 20.06
CA MET A 163 -33.25 -42.87 19.03
C MET A 163 -33.64 -42.37 17.64
N GLU A 164 -34.92 -42.41 17.28
CA GLU A 164 -35.43 -41.85 16.03
C GLU A 164 -35.14 -40.34 15.94
N LYS A 165 -35.37 -39.59 17.03
CA LYS A 165 -35.01 -38.17 17.11
C LYS A 165 -33.50 -37.94 16.89
N LYS A 166 -32.64 -38.76 17.50
CA LYS A 166 -31.18 -38.69 17.28
C LYS A 166 -30.80 -38.97 15.82
N ILE A 167 -31.42 -39.97 15.20
CA ILE A 167 -31.20 -40.32 13.79
C ILE A 167 -31.62 -39.17 12.87
N ILE A 168 -32.79 -38.57 13.11
CA ILE A 168 -33.28 -37.42 12.32
C ILE A 168 -32.32 -36.23 12.45
N ASN A 169 -31.88 -35.90 13.68
CA ASN A 169 -30.95 -34.81 13.92
C ASN A 169 -29.61 -35.04 13.21
N GLN A 170 -29.04 -36.25 13.30
CA GLN A 170 -27.80 -36.60 12.60
C GLN A 170 -27.96 -36.52 11.08
N LYS A 171 -29.06 -37.04 10.52
CA LYS A 171 -29.36 -36.91 9.09
C LYS A 171 -29.45 -35.44 8.67
N GLN A 172 -30.09 -34.59 9.47
CA GLN A 172 -30.22 -33.17 9.17
C GLN A 172 -28.86 -32.44 9.21
N ILE A 173 -28.01 -32.75 10.19
CA ILE A 173 -26.63 -32.21 10.28
C ILE A 173 -25.82 -32.68 9.07
N PHE A 174 -25.91 -33.97 8.70
CA PHE A 174 -25.21 -34.54 7.56
C PHE A 174 -25.61 -33.89 6.24
N THR A 175 -26.92 -33.70 5.99
CA THR A 175 -27.41 -33.01 4.79
C THR A 175 -26.89 -31.57 4.72
N LYS A 176 -26.96 -30.80 5.83
CA LYS A 176 -26.42 -29.44 5.89
C LYS A 176 -24.91 -29.39 5.64
N MET A 177 -24.17 -30.36 6.19
CA MET A 177 -22.73 -30.49 5.98
C MET A 177 -22.40 -30.81 4.52
N GLN A 178 -23.18 -31.68 3.87
CA GLN A 178 -23.01 -32.04 2.46
C GLN A 178 -23.37 -30.87 1.51
N GLU A 179 -24.37 -30.06 1.86
CA GLU A 179 -24.71 -28.85 1.12
C GLU A 179 -23.64 -27.76 1.24
N ALA A 180 -23.04 -27.59 2.42
CA ALA A 180 -21.94 -26.65 2.67
C ALA A 180 -20.63 -27.11 2.01
N ASN A 181 -20.27 -28.38 2.15
CA ASN A 181 -19.11 -29.00 1.51
C ASN A 181 -19.48 -29.54 0.14
N ASN A 182 -20.02 -28.72 -0.75
CA ASN A 182 -20.25 -29.11 -2.13
C ASN A 182 -18.96 -28.89 -2.94
N PRO A 183 -18.14 -29.93 -3.22
CA PRO A 183 -16.79 -29.75 -3.75
C PRO A 183 -16.81 -29.07 -5.12
N ARG A 184 -17.89 -29.25 -5.89
CA ARG A 184 -18.10 -28.57 -7.17
C ARG A 184 -18.26 -27.06 -7.05
N LYS A 185 -18.93 -26.56 -5.99
CA LYS A 185 -19.06 -25.11 -5.77
C LYS A 185 -17.74 -24.51 -5.35
N LEU A 186 -17.03 -25.17 -4.44
CA LEU A 186 -15.70 -24.75 -3.99
C LEU A 186 -14.70 -24.74 -5.16
N GLN A 187 -14.69 -25.79 -5.99
CA GLN A 187 -13.81 -25.87 -7.15
C GLN A 187 -14.11 -24.78 -8.20
N LYS A 188 -15.38 -24.43 -8.41
CA LYS A 188 -15.76 -23.28 -9.26
C LYS A 188 -15.26 -21.96 -8.68
N GLN A 189 -15.38 -21.77 -7.36
CA GLN A 189 -14.86 -20.57 -6.70
C GLN A 189 -13.35 -20.46 -6.81
N ILE A 190 -12.62 -21.57 -6.58
CA ILE A 190 -11.17 -21.65 -6.78
C ILE A 190 -10.83 -21.27 -8.23
N HIS A 191 -11.50 -21.87 -9.21
CA HIS A 191 -11.23 -21.58 -10.62
C HIS A 191 -11.49 -20.11 -11.01
N VAL A 192 -12.54 -19.49 -10.46
CA VAL A 192 -12.82 -18.05 -10.67
C VAL A 192 -11.73 -17.19 -10.05
N LEU A 193 -11.28 -17.53 -8.83
CA LEU A 193 -10.19 -16.81 -8.16
C LEU A 193 -8.86 -16.98 -8.90
N GLU A 194 -8.53 -18.18 -9.37
CA GLU A 194 -7.37 -18.46 -10.21
C GLU A 194 -7.42 -17.66 -11.52
N THR A 195 -8.57 -17.64 -12.19
CA THR A 195 -8.76 -16.88 -13.44
C THR A 195 -8.60 -15.38 -13.19
N ARG A 196 -9.15 -14.86 -12.09
CA ARG A 196 -8.99 -13.46 -11.70
C ARG A 196 -7.54 -13.13 -11.37
N LEU A 197 -6.85 -14.01 -10.65
CA LEU A 197 -5.42 -13.85 -10.36
C LEU A 197 -4.61 -13.82 -11.65
N ASN A 198 -4.82 -14.77 -12.55
CA ASN A 198 -4.15 -14.83 -13.85
C ASN A 198 -4.40 -13.57 -14.68
N LEU A 199 -5.61 -13.04 -14.67
CA LEU A 199 -5.93 -11.79 -15.38
C LEU A 199 -5.14 -10.59 -14.82
N VAL A 200 -5.04 -10.49 -13.49
CA VAL A 200 -4.25 -9.42 -12.83
C VAL A 200 -2.76 -9.59 -13.12
N THR A 201 -2.22 -10.81 -13.06
CA THR A 201 -0.83 -11.10 -13.40
C THR A 201 -0.52 -10.73 -14.85
N VAL A 202 -1.36 -11.14 -15.81
CA VAL A 202 -1.18 -10.78 -17.22
C VAL A 202 -1.28 -9.26 -17.43
N HIS A 203 -2.18 -8.58 -16.71
CA HIS A 203 -2.25 -7.11 -16.76
C HIS A 203 -0.97 -6.47 -16.22
N PHE A 204 -0.44 -6.96 -15.10
CA PHE A 204 0.82 -6.51 -14.53
C PHE A 204 1.98 -6.73 -15.50
N ASP A 205 2.09 -7.92 -16.10
CA ASP A 205 3.13 -8.23 -17.08
C ASP A 205 3.04 -7.31 -18.31
N LYS A 206 1.82 -7.04 -18.80
CA LYS A 206 1.60 -6.04 -19.86
C LYS A 206 2.12 -4.67 -19.45
N MET A 207 1.80 -4.19 -18.26
CA MET A 207 2.32 -2.91 -17.73
C MET A 207 3.84 -2.91 -17.59
N MET A 208 4.45 -4.04 -17.18
CA MET A 208 5.89 -4.17 -17.10
C MET A 208 6.54 -4.10 -18.49
N THR A 209 5.97 -4.77 -19.49
CA THR A 209 6.48 -4.71 -20.87
C THR A 209 6.32 -3.33 -21.51
N THR A 210 5.21 -2.62 -21.26
CA THR A 210 5.05 -1.24 -21.74
C THR A 210 6.02 -0.29 -21.03
N ASN A 211 6.20 -0.43 -19.71
CA ASN A 211 7.18 0.36 -18.96
C ASN A 211 8.61 0.11 -19.47
N ALA A 212 8.98 -1.15 -19.75
CA ALA A 212 10.27 -1.48 -20.33
C ALA A 212 10.47 -0.86 -21.73
N LYS A 213 9.44 -0.79 -22.56
CA LYS A 213 9.49 -0.11 -23.86
C LYS A 213 9.68 1.41 -23.70
N LEU A 214 8.92 2.04 -22.81
CA LEU A 214 9.04 3.47 -22.52
C LEU A 214 10.43 3.82 -21.97
N ARG A 215 11.01 2.97 -21.11
CA ARG A 215 12.39 3.15 -20.62
C ARG A 215 13.41 3.12 -21.75
N LYS A 216 13.25 2.23 -22.73
CA LYS A 216 14.11 2.18 -23.91
C LYS A 216 13.95 3.46 -24.75
N GLU A 217 12.72 3.89 -25.01
CA GLU A 217 12.45 5.12 -25.76
C GLU A 217 13.04 6.36 -25.06
N ILE A 218 12.94 6.45 -23.73
CA ILE A 218 13.60 7.53 -22.96
C ILE A 218 15.11 7.50 -23.13
N GLU A 219 15.71 6.31 -23.13
CA GLU A 219 17.16 6.16 -23.29
C GLU A 219 17.60 6.51 -24.72
N ASP A 220 16.85 6.08 -25.74
CA ASP A 220 17.08 6.44 -27.14
C ASP A 220 17.01 7.97 -27.33
N LEU A 221 15.98 8.63 -26.77
CA LEU A 221 15.84 10.09 -26.79
C LEU A 221 16.97 10.81 -26.05
N ARG A 222 17.52 10.21 -24.98
CA ARG A 222 18.69 10.77 -24.27
C ARG A 222 19.94 10.70 -25.13
N TYR A 223 20.16 9.60 -25.85
CA TYR A 223 21.26 9.49 -26.80
C TYR A 223 21.14 10.49 -27.95
N GLU A 224 19.95 10.64 -28.52
CA GLU A 224 19.69 11.65 -29.54
C GLU A 224 19.96 13.07 -29.03
N LYS A 225 19.45 13.42 -27.84
CA LYS A 225 19.73 14.72 -27.21
C LYS A 225 21.23 14.94 -27.03
N ALA A 226 21.96 13.96 -26.51
CA ALA A 226 23.41 14.08 -26.32
C ALA A 226 24.16 14.31 -27.65
N ALA A 227 23.72 13.65 -28.73
CA ALA A 227 24.27 13.88 -30.06
C ALA A 227 23.97 15.31 -30.57
N TYR A 228 22.74 15.81 -30.38
CA TYR A 228 22.37 17.17 -30.72
C TYR A 228 23.15 18.21 -29.91
N ASP A 229 23.28 18.02 -28.61
CA ASP A 229 24.05 18.91 -27.73
C ASP A 229 25.52 18.98 -28.16
N HIS A 230 26.10 17.85 -28.57
CA HIS A 230 27.46 17.80 -29.09
C HIS A 230 27.61 18.64 -30.37
N VAL A 231 26.71 18.45 -31.35
CA VAL A 231 26.73 19.22 -32.60
C VAL A 231 26.50 20.72 -32.33
N TYR A 232 25.57 21.05 -31.43
CA TYR A 232 25.30 22.42 -31.01
C TYR A 232 26.55 23.08 -30.42
N GLN A 233 27.25 22.40 -29.50
CA GLN A 233 28.51 22.91 -28.93
C GLN A 233 29.59 23.10 -30.00
N GLN A 234 29.73 22.19 -30.96
CA GLN A 234 30.67 22.36 -32.06
C GLN A 234 30.34 23.59 -32.91
N LEU A 235 29.07 23.77 -33.29
CA LEU A 235 28.62 24.94 -34.03
C LEU A 235 28.84 26.24 -33.26
N HIS A 236 28.55 26.23 -31.95
CA HIS A 236 28.79 27.38 -31.08
C HIS A 236 30.28 27.75 -31.01
N ARG A 237 31.17 26.77 -30.90
CA ARG A 237 32.63 27.01 -30.95
C ARG A 237 33.07 27.59 -32.29
N ARG A 238 32.54 27.08 -33.41
CA ARG A 238 32.84 27.62 -34.75
C ARG A 238 32.37 29.07 -34.89
N LEU A 239 31.16 29.38 -34.42
CA LEU A 239 30.62 30.74 -34.42
C LEU A 239 31.51 31.69 -33.59
N LEU A 240 31.92 31.27 -32.40
CA LEU A 240 32.81 32.07 -31.55
C LEU A 240 34.17 32.31 -32.22
N MET A 241 34.74 31.29 -32.87
CA MET A 241 35.98 31.46 -33.63
C MET A 241 35.81 32.42 -34.80
N GLN A 242 34.71 32.32 -35.55
CA GLN A 242 34.42 33.24 -36.66
C GLN A 242 34.24 34.69 -36.17
N LYS A 243 33.57 34.88 -35.03
CA LYS A 243 33.42 36.21 -34.41
C LYS A 243 34.78 36.79 -33.99
N LYS A 244 35.67 35.96 -33.44
CA LYS A 244 37.05 36.39 -33.11
C LYS A 244 37.81 36.81 -34.36
N THR A 245 37.79 36.00 -35.42
CA THR A 245 38.47 36.34 -36.68
C THR A 245 37.91 37.61 -37.32
N MET A 246 36.59 37.82 -37.22
CA MET A 246 35.94 39.05 -37.69
C MET A 246 36.42 40.26 -36.90
N ASN A 247 36.46 40.17 -35.57
CA ASN A 247 36.95 41.26 -34.72
C ASN A 247 38.42 41.60 -35.00
N THR A 248 39.29 40.59 -35.15
CA THR A 248 40.70 40.83 -35.50
C THR A 248 40.85 41.51 -36.86
N ALA A 249 40.02 41.15 -37.85
CA ALA A 249 40.04 41.82 -39.15
C ALA A 249 39.56 43.28 -39.06
N ILE A 250 38.54 43.55 -38.24
CA ILE A 250 38.08 44.92 -37.94
C ILE A 250 39.20 45.72 -37.27
N GLU A 251 39.86 45.18 -36.25
CA GLU A 251 40.98 45.85 -35.55
C GLU A 251 42.15 46.15 -36.50
N GLN A 252 42.55 45.18 -37.33
CA GLN A 252 43.58 45.38 -38.35
C GLN A 252 43.17 46.46 -39.37
N SER A 253 41.91 46.46 -39.81
CA SER A 253 41.41 47.48 -40.74
C SER A 253 41.41 48.88 -40.12
N ALA A 254 41.04 48.99 -38.84
CA ALA A 254 41.06 50.26 -38.09
C ALA A 254 42.50 50.76 -37.91
N GLN A 255 43.44 49.87 -37.59
CA GLN A 255 44.86 50.20 -37.47
C GLN A 255 45.44 50.68 -38.80
N ALA A 256 45.18 49.97 -39.90
CA ALA A 256 45.63 50.38 -41.23
C ALA A 256 45.06 51.74 -41.65
N TYR A 257 43.78 52.01 -41.29
CA TYR A 257 43.16 53.31 -41.54
C TYR A 257 43.85 54.43 -40.73
N GLN A 258 44.13 54.19 -39.45
CA GLN A 258 44.83 55.15 -38.60
C GLN A 258 46.25 55.46 -39.13
N GLN A 259 47.00 54.43 -39.54
CA GLN A 259 48.32 54.58 -40.15
C GLN A 259 48.27 55.41 -41.44
N ARG A 260 47.26 55.16 -42.29
CA ARG A 260 47.03 55.97 -43.51
C ARG A 260 46.75 57.43 -43.17
N LEU A 261 45.91 57.70 -42.18
CA LEU A 261 45.61 59.07 -41.74
C LEU A 261 46.86 59.79 -41.22
N GLU A 262 47.67 59.11 -40.41
CA GLU A 262 48.95 59.67 -39.93
C GLU A 262 49.91 59.97 -41.08
N ALA A 263 50.07 59.05 -42.03
CA ALA A 263 50.91 59.26 -43.21
C ALA A 263 50.39 60.43 -44.04
N MET A 264 49.07 60.55 -44.21
CA MET A 264 48.44 61.67 -44.91
C MET A 264 48.68 63.00 -44.19
N ALA A 265 48.57 63.04 -42.86
CA ALA A 265 48.87 64.22 -42.06
C ALA A 265 50.35 64.61 -42.16
N ARG A 266 51.28 63.64 -42.13
CA ARG A 266 52.73 63.90 -42.35
C ARG A 266 52.99 64.45 -43.76
N MET A 267 52.37 63.88 -44.79
CA MET A 267 52.50 64.39 -46.16
C MET A 267 51.95 65.81 -46.30
N ALA A 268 50.80 66.13 -45.68
CA ALA A 268 50.25 67.47 -45.68
C ALA A 268 51.20 68.46 -45.00
N ALA A 269 51.74 68.12 -43.82
CA ALA A 269 52.71 68.96 -43.12
C ALA A 269 54.00 69.18 -43.93
N MET A 270 54.50 68.17 -44.65
CA MET A 270 55.66 68.31 -45.54
C MET A 270 55.36 69.20 -46.74
N LYS A 271 54.19 69.08 -47.37
CA LYS A 271 53.76 69.96 -48.46
C LYS A 271 53.63 71.41 -48.01
N ASP A 272 53.08 71.66 -46.82
CA ASP A 272 52.96 73.01 -46.25
C ASP A 272 54.32 73.63 -45.98
N ARG A 273 55.30 72.85 -45.48
CA ARG A 273 56.69 73.29 -45.32
C ARG A 273 57.32 73.62 -46.67
N GLN A 274 57.24 72.71 -47.63
CA GLN A 274 57.77 72.93 -48.98
C GLN A 274 57.16 74.18 -49.63
N GLN A 275 55.86 74.42 -49.46
CA GLN A 275 55.20 75.61 -49.99
C GLN A 275 55.73 76.90 -49.34
N LYS A 276 56.00 76.87 -48.03
CA LYS A 276 56.63 77.99 -47.33
C LYS A 276 58.05 78.23 -47.84
N ASP A 277 58.85 77.19 -48.00
CA ASP A 277 60.23 77.30 -48.51
C ASP A 277 60.26 77.85 -49.93
N ILE A 278 59.37 77.37 -50.82
CA ILE A 278 59.20 77.94 -52.17
C ILE A 278 58.81 79.42 -52.10
N SER A 279 57.90 79.79 -51.19
CA SER A 279 57.49 81.18 -51.04
C SER A 279 58.63 82.08 -50.52
N GLN A 280 59.49 81.56 -49.63
CA GLN A 280 60.68 82.25 -49.14
C GLN A 280 61.73 82.40 -50.23
N TYR A 281 62.06 81.32 -50.95
CA TYR A 281 62.98 81.35 -52.08
C TYR A 281 62.54 82.35 -53.17
N ASN A 282 61.25 82.37 -53.51
CA ASN A 282 60.71 83.34 -54.47
C ASN A 282 60.83 84.79 -53.96
N LEU A 283 60.74 85.01 -52.64
CA LEU A 283 60.93 86.33 -52.04
C LEU A 283 62.40 86.76 -52.08
N GLU A 284 63.32 85.86 -51.75
CA GLU A 284 64.77 86.07 -51.86
C GLU A 284 65.20 86.37 -53.30
N ILE A 285 64.69 85.61 -54.30
CA ILE A 285 64.94 85.90 -55.71
C ILE A 285 64.50 87.32 -56.06
N ARG A 286 63.28 87.72 -55.68
CA ARG A 286 62.79 89.08 -55.98
C ARG A 286 63.61 90.16 -55.28
N GLU A 287 64.19 89.88 -54.11
CA GLU A 287 65.12 90.79 -53.44
C GLU A 287 66.45 90.90 -54.18
N LEU A 288 67.02 89.77 -54.59
CA LEU A 288 68.23 89.72 -55.39
C LEU A 288 68.04 90.41 -56.75
N GLU A 289 66.91 90.20 -57.42
CA GLU A 289 66.53 90.90 -58.66
C GLU A 289 66.45 92.42 -58.43
N ARG A 290 65.83 92.88 -57.33
CA ARG A 290 65.78 94.30 -56.97
C ARG A 290 67.18 94.90 -56.75
N VAL A 291 68.06 94.18 -56.04
CA VAL A 291 69.45 94.60 -55.82
C VAL A 291 70.22 94.62 -57.14
N TYR A 292 70.07 93.59 -57.97
CA TYR A 292 70.69 93.49 -59.28
C TYR A 292 70.25 94.61 -60.22
N ASP A 293 68.95 94.93 -60.26
CA ASP A 293 68.42 96.05 -61.05
C ASP A 293 68.97 97.39 -60.54
N HIS A 294 69.07 97.56 -59.22
CA HIS A 294 69.67 98.77 -58.64
C HIS A 294 71.16 98.89 -59.00
N GLU A 295 71.94 97.81 -58.87
CA GLU A 295 73.33 97.77 -59.30
C GLU A 295 73.47 97.99 -60.80
N THR A 296 72.60 97.44 -61.62
CA THR A 296 72.63 97.57 -63.08
C THR A 296 72.31 99.00 -63.47
N LYS A 297 71.32 99.64 -62.83
CA LYS A 297 71.03 101.08 -62.97
C LYS A 297 72.19 101.94 -62.50
N LEU A 298 72.87 101.56 -61.41
CA LEU A 298 74.06 102.26 -60.93
C LEU A 298 75.23 102.11 -61.92
N LYS A 299 75.49 100.90 -62.42
CA LYS A 299 76.51 100.59 -63.43
C LYS A 299 76.22 101.31 -64.74
N SER A 300 74.97 101.33 -65.20
CA SER A 300 74.57 102.06 -66.42
C SER A 300 74.68 103.57 -66.23
N PHE A 301 74.26 104.10 -65.08
CA PHE A 301 74.48 105.51 -64.73
C PHE A 301 75.97 105.87 -64.69
N LEU A 302 76.80 105.02 -64.08
CA LEU A 302 78.26 105.21 -64.03
C LEU A 302 78.87 105.12 -65.43
N LEU A 303 78.41 104.18 -66.27
CA LEU A 303 78.81 104.05 -67.68
C LEU A 303 78.43 105.29 -68.49
N VAL A 304 77.23 105.86 -68.30
CA VAL A 304 76.84 107.10 -68.96
C VAL A 304 77.70 108.26 -68.47
N LYS A 305 77.97 108.38 -67.16
CA LYS A 305 78.87 109.41 -66.62
C LYS A 305 80.33 109.24 -67.04
N LEU A 306 80.78 108.00 -67.18
CA LEU A 306 82.09 107.67 -67.72
C LEU A 306 82.13 107.94 -69.22
N ASN A 307 81.08 107.64 -69.98
CA ASN A 307 80.99 107.99 -71.40
C ASN A 307 80.95 109.50 -71.61
N ASP A 308 80.24 110.28 -70.79
CA ASP A 308 80.32 111.74 -70.81
C ASP A 308 81.79 112.18 -70.59
N ARG A 309 82.50 111.58 -69.62
CA ARG A 309 83.93 111.84 -69.38
C ARG A 309 84.84 111.31 -70.48
N ILE A 310 84.51 110.20 -71.12
CA ILE A 310 85.27 109.56 -72.20
C ILE A 310 85.03 110.30 -73.51
N GLU A 311 83.88 110.93 -73.76
CA GLU A 311 83.67 111.80 -74.92
C GLU A 311 84.45 113.12 -74.78
N PHE A 312 84.54 113.67 -73.54
CA PHE A 312 85.45 114.78 -73.23
C PHE A 312 86.94 114.36 -73.20
N GLU A 313 87.27 113.15 -72.74
CA GLU A 313 88.63 112.61 -72.77
C GLU A 313 89.03 112.06 -74.14
N GLU A 314 88.13 111.61 -75.03
CA GLU A 314 88.43 111.10 -76.39
C GLU A 314 88.67 112.26 -77.35
N GLN A 315 88.14 113.44 -77.07
CA GLN A 315 88.54 114.68 -77.74
C GLN A 315 89.94 115.15 -77.31
N ALA A 316 90.38 114.83 -76.09
CA ALA A 316 91.74 115.13 -75.60
C ALA A 316 92.77 113.99 -75.84
N LYS A 317 92.34 112.72 -75.88
CA LYS A 317 93.18 111.52 -76.04
C LYS A 317 93.44 111.14 -77.51
N LYS A 318 92.73 111.75 -78.48
CA LYS A 318 93.08 111.66 -79.91
C LYS A 318 94.39 112.40 -80.25
N GLU A 319 94.86 113.31 -79.38
CA GLU A 319 96.15 114.02 -79.55
C GLU A 319 97.33 113.32 -78.83
N GLU A 320 97.07 112.46 -77.83
CA GLU A 320 98.10 111.91 -76.95
C GLU A 320 98.29 110.37 -77.02
N ALA A 321 97.78 109.71 -78.07
CA ALA A 321 97.94 108.26 -78.28
C ALA A 321 99.01 107.88 -79.33
N LEU A 322 99.94 108.80 -79.64
CA LEU A 322 101.19 108.53 -80.39
C LEU A 322 102.34 108.02 -79.49
N LYS A 323 102.10 107.72 -78.21
CA LYS A 323 103.11 107.17 -77.31
C LYS A 323 102.59 105.96 -76.53
N ALA A 324 103.46 104.97 -76.43
CA ALA A 324 103.42 103.81 -75.53
C ALA A 324 102.67 102.54 -76.00
N LYS A 325 103.33 101.89 -76.96
CA LYS A 325 103.43 100.44 -77.15
C LYS A 325 103.76 99.71 -75.83
N LYS A 326 103.10 98.56 -75.62
CA LYS A 326 103.35 97.44 -74.66
C LYS A 326 102.67 97.51 -73.29
N ARG A 327 101.65 96.65 -73.10
CA ARG A 327 101.64 95.60 -72.06
C ARG A 327 100.53 94.59 -72.35
N GLY A 328 100.87 93.31 -72.23
CA GLY A 328 99.94 92.20 -72.43
C GLY A 328 99.42 91.60 -71.13
N LYS A 329 98.57 90.58 -71.35
CA LYS A 329 98.15 89.47 -70.49
C LYS A 329 96.93 89.66 -69.56
N LYS A 330 96.07 88.63 -69.69
CA LYS A 330 95.14 87.99 -68.73
C LYS A 330 93.70 88.52 -68.67
N ASN A 331 92.76 87.59 -68.90
CA ASN A 331 91.54 87.37 -68.09
C ASN A 331 90.90 86.01 -68.45
N LYS A 332 91.37 84.96 -67.75
CA LYS A 332 90.65 83.71 -67.43
C LYS A 332 91.12 83.34 -66.01
N GLY A 333 90.64 84.07 -65.01
CA GLY A 333 91.22 84.08 -63.66
C GLY A 333 90.29 83.65 -62.52
N GLU A 334 88.97 83.61 -62.68
CA GLU A 334 88.09 83.52 -61.50
C GLU A 334 87.57 82.10 -61.18
N SER A 335 87.74 81.13 -62.09
CA SER A 335 87.45 79.72 -61.79
C SER A 335 88.70 78.93 -61.36
N LEU A 336 89.90 79.52 -61.47
CA LEU A 336 91.14 78.89 -60.99
C LEU A 336 91.42 79.27 -59.53
N GLU A 337 91.13 80.50 -59.12
CA GLU A 337 91.41 81.00 -57.77
C GLU A 337 90.55 80.30 -56.69
N SER A 338 89.30 79.91 -56.97
CA SER A 338 88.46 79.19 -56.00
C SER A 338 88.89 77.73 -55.81
N TYR A 339 89.24 77.03 -56.90
CA TYR A 339 89.82 75.69 -56.84
C TYR A 339 91.25 75.71 -56.28
N GLU A 340 92.07 76.72 -56.58
CA GLU A 340 93.39 76.91 -55.98
C GLU A 340 93.28 77.19 -54.48
N VAL A 341 92.31 77.97 -54.02
CA VAL A 341 92.10 78.21 -52.58
C VAL A 341 91.60 76.96 -51.86
N ALA A 342 90.71 76.15 -52.45
CA ALA A 342 90.29 74.87 -51.89
C ALA A 342 91.45 73.86 -51.87
N HIS A 343 92.23 73.79 -52.96
CA HIS A 343 93.42 72.96 -53.09
C HIS A 343 94.53 73.39 -52.10
N LEU A 344 94.74 74.69 -51.88
CA LEU A 344 95.66 75.22 -50.87
C LEU A 344 95.19 74.96 -49.45
N ARG A 345 93.87 74.96 -49.18
CA ARG A 345 93.33 74.57 -47.86
C ARG A 345 93.52 73.08 -47.60
N LEU A 346 93.32 72.23 -48.62
CA LEU A 346 93.59 70.80 -48.51
C LEU A 346 95.10 70.51 -48.39
N LEU A 347 95.95 71.22 -49.12
CA LEU A 347 97.41 71.18 -48.98
C LEU A 347 97.90 71.64 -47.61
N LYS A 348 97.22 72.60 -46.96
CA LYS A 348 97.54 73.04 -45.60
C LYS A 348 97.12 72.02 -44.52
N LEU A 349 96.12 71.19 -44.82
CA LEU A 349 95.68 70.10 -43.93
C LEU A 349 96.50 68.82 -44.14
N ALA A 350 97.06 68.63 -45.33
CA ALA A 350 98.04 67.59 -45.61
C ALA A 350 99.42 68.05 -45.10
N GLU A 351 99.79 67.65 -43.89
CA GLU A 351 101.07 68.02 -43.26
C GLU A 351 102.30 67.65 -44.12
N ASP A 352 102.16 66.69 -45.05
CA ASP A 352 103.22 66.17 -45.93
C ASP A 352 103.15 66.65 -47.40
N GLY A 353 102.23 67.55 -47.76
CA GLY A 353 102.16 68.17 -49.09
C GLY A 353 101.68 67.28 -50.26
N ASN A 354 101.31 66.02 -50.01
CA ASN A 354 100.72 65.10 -51.01
C ASN A 354 99.21 64.94 -50.83
N LEU A 355 98.44 65.58 -51.71
CA LEU A 355 96.97 65.54 -51.67
C LEU A 355 96.39 64.12 -51.83
N ASN A 356 97.05 63.28 -52.64
CA ASN A 356 96.59 61.91 -52.88
C ASN A 356 96.67 61.04 -51.61
N GLN A 357 97.69 61.24 -50.77
CA GLN A 357 97.82 60.53 -49.49
C GLN A 357 96.70 60.94 -48.51
N LEU A 358 96.32 62.22 -48.47
CA LEU A 358 95.20 62.68 -47.64
C LEU A 358 93.86 62.08 -48.10
N ILE A 359 93.65 61.92 -49.41
CA ILE A 359 92.45 61.27 -49.96
C ILE A 359 92.46 59.78 -49.63
N GLU A 360 93.59 59.10 -49.78
CA GLU A 360 93.73 57.68 -49.40
C GLU A 360 93.50 57.48 -47.90
N GLU A 361 94.03 58.36 -47.04
CA GLU A 361 93.76 58.32 -45.59
C GLU A 361 92.30 58.63 -45.24
N PHE A 362 91.65 59.54 -45.97
CA PHE A 362 90.23 59.82 -45.78
C PHE A 362 89.37 58.63 -46.19
N LEU A 363 89.65 58.03 -47.35
CA LEU A 363 88.97 56.84 -47.82
C LEU A 363 89.20 55.67 -46.86
N ALA A 364 90.42 55.47 -46.36
CA ALA A 364 90.72 54.46 -45.35
C ALA A 364 89.95 54.70 -44.05
N LYS A 365 89.83 55.96 -43.58
CA LYS A 365 89.01 56.33 -42.42
C LYS A 365 87.52 56.17 -42.69
N GLU A 366 87.05 56.45 -43.91
CA GLU A 366 85.66 56.25 -44.32
C GLU A 366 85.30 54.77 -44.38
N GLU A 367 86.19 53.93 -44.92
CA GLU A 367 86.07 52.46 -44.88
C GLU A 367 86.06 51.93 -43.44
N GLU A 368 86.94 52.44 -42.57
CA GLU A 368 86.93 52.10 -41.15
C GLU A 368 85.62 52.53 -40.46
N ASN A 369 85.12 53.71 -40.80
CA ASN A 369 83.87 54.23 -40.25
C ASN A 369 82.65 53.46 -40.78
N PHE A 370 82.67 53.07 -42.05
CA PHE A 370 81.64 52.21 -42.64
C PHE A 370 81.64 50.84 -41.98
N ALA A 371 82.82 50.22 -41.77
CA ALA A 371 82.95 48.96 -41.05
C ALA A 371 82.42 49.08 -39.60
N ARG A 372 82.72 50.19 -38.91
CA ARG A 372 82.18 50.48 -37.57
C ARG A 372 80.65 50.63 -37.59
N PHE A 373 80.09 51.31 -38.59
CA PHE A 373 78.64 51.48 -38.73
C PHE A 373 77.93 50.15 -39.02
N THR A 374 78.50 49.32 -39.89
CA THR A 374 78.01 47.97 -40.16
C THR A 374 78.04 47.12 -38.90
N TYR A 375 79.16 47.15 -38.15
CA TYR A 375 79.27 46.44 -36.89
C TYR A 375 78.27 46.92 -35.83
N ILE A 376 78.05 48.23 -35.70
CA ILE A 376 77.01 48.79 -34.80
C ILE A 376 75.61 48.35 -35.25
N SER A 377 75.35 48.28 -36.55
CA SER A 377 74.07 47.84 -37.10
C SER A 377 73.83 46.35 -36.83
N GLU A 378 74.86 45.51 -37.00
CA GLU A 378 74.84 44.10 -36.64
C GLU A 378 74.61 43.91 -35.13
N LEU A 379 75.34 44.65 -34.28
CA LEU A 379 75.14 44.62 -32.83
C LEU A 379 73.73 45.06 -32.41
N ASN A 380 73.15 46.06 -33.07
CA ASN A 380 71.78 46.49 -32.80
C ASN A 380 70.77 45.41 -33.23
N SER A 381 70.98 44.78 -34.38
CA SER A 381 70.17 43.64 -34.82
C SER A 381 70.26 42.48 -33.83
N ASP A 382 71.48 42.15 -33.39
CA ASP A 382 71.72 41.13 -32.37
C ASP A 382 71.05 41.49 -31.04
N MET A 383 71.12 42.74 -30.61
CA MET A 383 70.45 43.23 -29.41
C MET A 383 68.93 43.06 -29.50
N GLU A 384 68.31 43.42 -30.63
CA GLU A 384 66.88 43.17 -30.86
C GLU A 384 66.53 41.67 -30.85
N THR A 385 67.37 40.82 -31.45
CA THR A 385 67.13 39.37 -31.41
C THR A 385 67.23 38.82 -30.00
N MET A 386 68.18 39.32 -29.19
CA MET A 386 68.35 38.93 -27.79
C MET A 386 67.20 39.45 -26.91
N HIS A 387 66.69 40.65 -27.16
CA HIS A 387 65.47 41.16 -26.51
C HIS A 387 64.26 40.28 -26.83
N LYS A 388 64.04 39.94 -28.10
CA LYS A 388 62.95 39.01 -28.50
C LYS A 388 63.10 37.62 -27.91
N LYS A 389 64.33 37.13 -27.71
CA LYS A 389 64.57 35.85 -27.00
C LYS A 389 64.25 35.99 -25.51
N THR A 390 64.62 37.11 -24.90
CA THR A 390 64.34 37.40 -23.49
C THR A 390 62.83 37.49 -23.24
N GLU A 391 62.09 38.21 -24.08
CA GLU A 391 60.62 38.29 -24.01
C GLU A 391 59.98 36.90 -24.16
N ARG A 392 60.41 36.12 -25.16
CA ARG A 392 59.91 34.74 -25.35
C ARG A 392 60.15 33.86 -24.12
N ILE A 393 61.33 33.94 -23.51
CA ILE A 393 61.64 33.19 -22.28
C ILE A 393 60.79 33.70 -21.11
N GLN A 394 60.56 35.01 -21.00
CA GLN A 394 59.69 35.56 -19.95
C GLN A 394 58.24 35.09 -20.11
N ASP A 395 57.71 35.11 -21.33
CA ASP A 395 56.36 34.60 -21.64
C ASP A 395 56.25 33.11 -21.33
N GLU A 396 57.29 32.32 -21.66
CA GLU A 396 57.35 30.90 -21.34
C GLU A 396 57.37 30.66 -19.82
N ILE A 397 58.13 31.47 -19.05
CA ILE A 397 58.15 31.40 -17.58
C ILE A 397 56.75 31.71 -17.02
N ILE A 398 56.06 32.73 -17.55
CA ILE A 398 54.70 33.09 -17.12
C ILE A 398 53.73 31.94 -17.44
N HIS A 399 53.81 31.37 -18.63
CA HIS A 399 52.99 30.23 -19.04
C HIS A 399 53.24 29.01 -18.14
N LEU A 400 54.50 28.63 -17.91
CA LEU A 400 54.86 27.51 -17.05
C LEU A 400 54.40 27.73 -15.59
N ARG A 401 54.49 28.95 -15.06
CA ARG A 401 53.97 29.28 -13.73
C ARG A 401 52.44 29.17 -13.66
N ALA A 402 51.74 29.65 -14.67
CA ALA A 402 50.29 29.53 -14.75
C ALA A 402 49.87 28.05 -14.83
N GLN A 403 50.57 27.27 -15.65
CA GLN A 403 50.35 25.83 -15.78
C GLN A 403 50.64 25.08 -14.47
N GLN A 404 51.76 25.39 -13.79
CA GLN A 404 52.09 24.82 -12.48
C GLN A 404 51.01 25.15 -11.43
N LYS A 405 50.49 26.39 -11.44
CA LYS A 405 49.40 26.78 -10.55
C LYS A 405 48.13 25.98 -10.83
N SER A 406 47.75 25.81 -12.10
CA SER A 406 46.59 24.99 -12.46
C SER A 406 46.74 23.52 -12.03
N PHE A 407 47.92 22.91 -12.24
CA PHE A 407 48.19 21.55 -11.77
C PHE A 407 48.15 21.43 -10.24
N HIS A 408 48.65 22.44 -9.51
CA HIS A 408 48.55 22.47 -8.05
C HIS A 408 47.11 22.60 -7.57
N ASP A 409 46.30 23.44 -8.20
CA ASP A 409 44.89 23.62 -7.85
C ASP A 409 44.08 22.35 -8.17
N ASP A 410 44.32 21.71 -9.32
CA ASP A 410 43.75 20.42 -9.67
C ASP A 410 44.17 19.34 -8.66
N GLY A 411 45.45 19.25 -8.33
CA GLY A 411 45.98 18.31 -7.33
C GLY A 411 45.38 18.53 -5.94
N ARG A 412 45.22 19.79 -5.51
CA ARG A 412 44.53 20.13 -4.25
C ARG A 412 43.07 19.73 -4.27
N SER A 413 42.37 19.93 -5.39
CA SER A 413 40.97 19.53 -5.53
C SER A 413 40.82 18.01 -5.41
N VAL A 414 41.73 17.24 -6.03
CA VAL A 414 41.75 15.77 -5.94
C VAL A 414 42.07 15.32 -4.53
N LEU A 415 43.08 15.91 -3.88
CA LEU A 415 43.40 15.60 -2.47
C LEU A 415 42.21 15.86 -1.56
N ARG A 416 41.52 17.00 -1.73
CA ARG A 416 40.32 17.33 -0.95
C ARG A 416 39.19 16.32 -1.16
N GLN A 417 38.98 15.87 -2.41
CA GLN A 417 38.00 14.83 -2.71
C GLN A 417 38.38 13.47 -2.11
N LEU A 418 39.68 13.14 -2.07
CA LEU A 418 40.16 11.92 -1.45
C LEU A 418 40.06 11.97 0.07
N GLU A 419 40.38 13.11 0.69
CA GLU A 419 40.18 13.35 2.13
C GLU A 419 38.70 13.22 2.50
N GLU A 420 37.79 13.85 1.75
CA GLU A 420 36.35 13.76 2.00
C GLU A 420 35.81 12.33 1.80
N LYS A 421 36.32 11.60 0.81
CA LYS A 421 35.99 10.17 0.67
C LYS A 421 36.50 9.36 1.85
N LEU A 422 37.73 9.63 2.29
CA LEU A 422 38.33 8.96 3.44
C LEU A 422 37.51 9.20 4.70
N THR A 423 37.16 10.45 5.00
CA THR A 423 36.34 10.79 6.18
C THR A 423 34.96 10.12 6.14
N ARG A 424 34.31 10.10 4.98
CA ARG A 424 33.02 9.39 4.81
C ARG A 424 33.17 7.88 5.05
N THR A 425 34.19 7.25 4.47
CA THR A 425 34.43 5.81 4.66
C THR A 425 34.81 5.46 6.11
N THR A 426 35.53 6.34 6.81
CA THR A 426 35.85 6.14 8.23
C THR A 426 34.60 6.30 9.10
N GLU A 427 33.77 7.33 8.84
CA GLU A 427 32.50 7.51 9.56
C GLU A 427 31.55 6.31 9.35
N GLU A 428 31.45 5.81 8.12
CA GLU A 428 30.67 4.60 7.82
C GLU A 428 31.23 3.36 8.55
N ALA A 429 32.55 3.18 8.56
CA ALA A 429 33.20 2.09 9.29
C ALA A 429 32.95 2.17 10.80
N ASP A 430 33.08 3.37 11.38
CA ASP A 430 32.83 3.63 12.80
C ASP A 430 31.35 3.33 13.15
N MET A 431 30.41 3.72 12.30
CA MET A 431 28.99 3.38 12.47
C MET A 431 28.75 1.87 12.46
N TYR A 432 29.39 1.12 11.56
CA TYR A 432 29.28 -0.34 11.53
C TYR A 432 29.92 -0.99 12.75
N GLU A 433 31.08 -0.50 13.21
CA GLU A 433 31.74 -0.98 14.41
C GLU A 433 30.89 -0.73 15.67
N ASP A 434 30.28 0.45 15.76
CA ASP A 434 29.34 0.81 16.82
C ASP A 434 28.12 -0.13 16.83
N SER A 435 27.54 -0.42 15.67
CA SER A 435 26.42 -1.35 15.53
C SER A 435 26.80 -2.78 15.90
N CYS A 436 27.97 -3.26 15.45
CA CYS A 436 28.51 -4.57 15.85
C CYS A 436 28.71 -4.65 17.37
N ARG A 437 29.25 -3.59 17.97
CA ARG A 437 29.43 -3.50 19.43
C ARG A 437 28.10 -3.54 20.18
N GLU A 438 27.05 -2.92 19.67
CA GLU A 438 25.71 -3.02 20.24
C GLU A 438 25.13 -4.43 20.13
N ILE A 439 25.26 -5.06 18.96
CA ILE A 439 24.83 -6.44 18.74
C ILE A 439 25.58 -7.39 19.69
N ASP A 440 26.89 -7.24 19.83
CA ASP A 440 27.71 -8.05 20.74
C ASP A 440 27.29 -7.89 22.21
N LYS A 441 26.91 -6.68 22.65
CA LYS A 441 26.33 -6.47 23.99
C LYS A 441 25.02 -7.24 24.15
N THR A 442 24.10 -7.13 23.18
CA THR A 442 22.82 -7.86 23.24
C THR A 442 23.03 -9.37 23.24
N LEU A 443 23.98 -9.86 22.45
CA LEU A 443 24.35 -11.26 22.35
C LEU A 443 25.00 -11.77 23.64
N GLY A 444 25.82 -10.96 24.30
CA GLY A 444 26.36 -11.23 25.63
C GLY A 444 25.26 -11.33 26.71
N HIS A 445 24.27 -10.44 26.68
CA HIS A 445 23.10 -10.53 27.56
C HIS A 445 22.27 -11.78 27.28
N LEU A 446 22.13 -12.19 26.02
CA LEU A 446 21.44 -13.42 25.65
C LEU A 446 22.20 -14.66 26.15
N LYS A 447 23.51 -14.74 25.92
CA LYS A 447 24.36 -15.85 26.41
C LYS A 447 24.23 -16.04 27.92
N SER A 448 24.36 -14.95 28.69
CA SER A 448 24.21 -15.01 30.15
C SER A 448 22.79 -15.41 30.58
N SER A 449 21.75 -14.94 29.88
CA SER A 449 20.37 -15.34 30.13
C SER A 449 20.12 -16.82 29.84
N VAL A 450 20.66 -17.33 28.74
CA VAL A 450 20.58 -18.76 28.37
C VAL A 450 21.36 -19.61 29.37
N GLU A 451 22.54 -19.18 29.81
CA GLU A 451 23.31 -19.88 30.84
C GLU A 451 22.53 -19.98 32.16
N ASN A 452 21.90 -18.87 32.58
CA ASN A 452 21.06 -18.82 33.76
C ASN A 452 19.84 -19.75 33.63
N LEU A 453 19.19 -19.78 32.46
CA LEU A 453 18.04 -20.66 32.20
C LEU A 453 18.46 -22.13 32.20
N PHE A 454 19.59 -22.45 31.55
CA PHE A 454 20.13 -23.81 31.48
C PHE A 454 20.43 -24.38 32.87
N LYS A 455 20.99 -23.54 33.77
CA LYS A 455 21.20 -23.89 35.18
C LYS A 455 19.89 -24.05 35.95
N LYS A 456 18.90 -23.15 35.75
CA LYS A 456 17.61 -23.19 36.47
C LYS A 456 16.76 -24.41 36.13
N ILE A 457 16.77 -24.85 34.87
CA ILE A 457 15.95 -25.96 34.39
C ILE A 457 16.63 -27.33 34.65
N ASN A 458 17.86 -27.33 35.18
CA ASN A 458 18.70 -28.52 35.37
C ASN A 458 18.81 -29.34 34.07
N CYS A 459 19.19 -28.68 32.97
CA CYS A 459 19.42 -29.35 31.70
C CYS A 459 20.72 -30.17 31.74
N ASP A 460 20.72 -31.39 31.19
CA ASP A 460 21.91 -32.23 31.12
C ASP A 460 22.96 -31.64 30.17
N ALA A 461 24.00 -31.03 30.75
CA ALA A 461 25.14 -30.49 30.00
C ALA A 461 25.95 -31.57 29.26
N THR A 462 25.83 -32.84 29.68
CA THR A 462 26.64 -33.96 29.20
C THR A 462 26.47 -34.21 27.70
N LYS A 463 25.24 -34.10 27.16
CA LYS A 463 24.98 -34.27 25.72
C LYS A 463 25.62 -33.17 24.87
N ILE A 464 25.69 -31.96 25.41
CA ILE A 464 26.27 -30.79 24.74
C ILE A 464 27.80 -30.85 24.83
N LEU A 465 28.34 -31.26 25.98
CA LEU A 465 29.78 -31.37 26.23
C LEU A 465 30.46 -32.43 25.34
N VAL A 466 29.78 -33.56 25.09
CA VAL A 466 30.25 -34.64 24.22
C VAL A 466 30.29 -34.20 22.75
N HIS A 467 29.37 -33.33 22.32
CA HIS A 467 29.27 -32.87 20.94
C HIS A 467 30.18 -31.68 20.60
N LEU A 468 30.61 -30.88 21.58
CA LEU A 468 31.25 -29.58 21.33
C LEU A 468 32.72 -29.45 21.80
N GLY A 469 33.27 -30.42 22.53
CA GLY A 469 34.70 -30.41 22.89
C GLY A 469 35.09 -29.35 23.92
N GLU A 470 35.35 -29.81 25.14
CA GLU A 470 36.13 -29.20 26.24
C GLU A 470 35.89 -27.77 26.75
N THR A 471 35.06 -26.92 26.15
CA THR A 471 34.69 -25.65 26.79
C THR A 471 33.19 -25.58 27.01
N GLY A 472 32.76 -25.87 28.24
CA GLY A 472 31.37 -25.70 28.70
C GLY A 472 30.89 -24.23 28.75
N LYS A 473 31.46 -23.36 27.92
CA LYS A 473 31.08 -21.96 27.74
C LYS A 473 30.18 -21.84 26.50
N ILE A 474 29.14 -21.02 26.62
CA ILE A 474 28.20 -20.78 25.53
C ILE A 474 28.85 -19.82 24.52
N THR A 475 29.27 -20.34 23.37
CA THR A 475 29.75 -19.54 22.22
C THR A 475 28.63 -19.34 21.20
N ASP A 476 28.80 -18.41 20.26
CA ASP A 476 27.76 -18.06 19.27
C ASP A 476 27.40 -19.23 18.36
N ALA A 477 28.38 -20.05 17.98
CA ALA A 477 28.17 -21.25 17.19
C ALA A 477 27.42 -22.36 17.96
N ASN A 478 27.46 -22.31 19.30
CA ASN A 478 26.94 -23.35 20.19
C ASN A 478 25.57 -22.97 20.78
N LEU A 479 25.20 -21.68 20.72
CA LEU A 479 23.95 -21.14 21.26
C LEU A 479 22.68 -21.84 20.72
N PRO A 480 22.58 -22.16 19.41
CA PRO A 480 21.43 -22.92 18.89
C PRO A 480 21.27 -24.31 19.50
N GLN A 481 22.37 -25.00 19.79
CA GLN A 481 22.39 -26.34 20.38
C GLN A 481 21.96 -26.29 21.85
N TYR A 482 22.34 -25.24 22.59
CA TYR A 482 21.81 -24.98 23.93
C TYR A 482 20.29 -24.73 23.89
N PHE A 483 19.78 -23.96 22.92
CA PHE A 483 18.34 -23.76 22.76
C PHE A 483 17.60 -25.07 22.47
N ALA A 484 18.11 -25.93 21.58
CA ALA A 484 17.47 -27.21 21.27
C ALA A 484 17.34 -28.13 22.50
N VAL A 485 18.36 -28.14 23.37
CA VAL A 485 18.32 -28.92 24.62
C VAL A 485 17.36 -28.31 25.64
N ILE A 486 17.35 -26.98 25.77
CA ILE A 486 16.38 -26.26 26.60
C ILE A 486 14.95 -26.54 26.13
N GLU A 487 14.70 -26.46 24.82
CA GLU A 487 13.39 -26.72 24.21
C GLU A 487 12.92 -28.15 24.50
N LYS A 488 13.79 -29.14 24.27
CA LYS A 488 13.49 -30.53 24.60
C LYS A 488 13.13 -30.71 26.07
N ARG A 489 13.93 -30.13 26.97
CA ARG A 489 13.69 -30.24 28.41
C ARG A 489 12.42 -29.51 28.85
N ALA A 490 12.13 -28.36 28.26
CA ALA A 490 10.88 -27.64 28.50
C ALA A 490 9.67 -28.46 28.07
N ASN A 491 9.73 -29.12 26.90
CA ASN A 491 8.69 -30.02 26.42
C ASN A 491 8.53 -31.24 27.34
N ASP A 492 9.62 -31.84 27.81
CA ASP A 492 9.57 -32.96 28.78
C ASP A 492 8.92 -32.54 30.11
N LEU A 493 9.24 -31.34 30.61
CA LEU A 493 8.64 -30.79 31.83
C LEU A 493 7.14 -30.50 31.66
N LEU A 494 6.73 -29.97 30.51
CA LEU A 494 5.31 -29.81 30.18
C LEU A 494 4.58 -31.15 30.12
N LEU A 495 5.21 -32.17 29.53
CA LEU A 495 4.62 -33.51 29.46
C LEU A 495 4.43 -34.09 30.87
N LEU A 496 5.43 -33.95 31.74
CA LEU A 496 5.32 -34.37 33.15
C LEU A 496 4.24 -33.60 33.90
N GLU A 497 4.09 -32.30 33.66
CA GLU A 497 3.04 -31.47 34.26
C GLU A 497 1.65 -31.90 33.80
N SER A 498 1.46 -32.13 32.50
CA SER A 498 0.21 -32.64 31.95
C SER A 498 -0.14 -34.02 32.53
N TYR A 499 0.85 -34.91 32.67
CA TYR A 499 0.67 -36.23 33.25
C TYR A 499 0.31 -36.14 34.74
N LYS A 500 0.95 -35.24 35.49
CA LYS A 500 0.63 -34.99 36.90
C LYS A 500 -0.80 -34.46 37.08
N ARG A 501 -1.27 -33.56 36.21
CA ARG A 501 -2.68 -33.09 36.24
C ARG A 501 -3.67 -34.21 35.95
N ILE A 502 -3.36 -35.12 35.04
CA ILE A 502 -4.21 -36.29 34.74
C ILE A 502 -4.29 -37.21 35.97
N LEU A 503 -3.15 -37.47 36.64
CA LEU A 503 -3.11 -38.23 37.90
C LEU A 503 -3.85 -37.53 39.05
N GLU A 504 -3.74 -36.20 39.16
CA GLU A 504 -4.48 -35.41 40.15
C GLU A 504 -6.00 -35.46 39.87
N MET A 505 -6.44 -35.60 38.61
CA MET A 505 -7.85 -35.83 38.25
C MET A 505 -8.37 -37.24 38.60
N GLU A 506 -7.52 -38.28 38.59
CA GLU A 506 -7.90 -39.65 38.97
C GLU A 506 -8.04 -39.83 40.50
N GLY A 507 -7.46 -38.92 41.31
CA GLY A 507 -7.51 -38.98 42.78
C GLY A 507 -8.68 -38.25 43.45
N SER A 508 -9.41 -37.39 42.72
CA SER A 508 -10.50 -36.57 43.26
C SER A 508 -11.82 -36.86 42.55
N GLU A 509 -12.58 -37.85 43.02
CA GLU A 509 -14.00 -38.04 42.65
C GLU A 509 -14.89 -36.95 43.28
N THR A 510 -14.65 -35.67 43.01
CA THR A 510 -15.65 -34.58 43.05
C THR A 510 -14.95 -33.25 42.77
N GLU A 511 -15.10 -32.73 41.55
CA GLU A 511 -15.40 -31.32 41.21
C GLU A 511 -15.12 -31.06 39.72
N VAL A 512 -15.86 -30.13 39.14
CA VAL A 512 -15.88 -29.76 37.71
C VAL A 512 -14.46 -29.50 37.17
N PRO A 513 -14.09 -30.04 35.99
CA PRO A 513 -12.73 -29.86 35.47
C PRO A 513 -12.45 -28.37 35.19
N PRO A 514 -11.34 -27.81 35.67
CA PRO A 514 -10.97 -26.44 35.36
C PRO A 514 -10.57 -26.35 33.87
N PRO A 515 -10.89 -25.23 33.19
CA PRO A 515 -10.55 -25.04 31.78
C PRO A 515 -9.03 -25.09 31.57
N PHE A 516 -8.61 -25.79 30.51
CA PHE A 516 -7.21 -25.86 30.09
C PHE A 516 -6.69 -24.47 29.72
N ILE A 517 -5.85 -23.88 30.59
CA ILE A 517 -5.06 -22.69 30.28
C ILE A 517 -3.66 -23.20 29.94
N ASN A 518 -3.30 -23.06 28.66
CA ASN A 518 -2.00 -23.44 28.14
C ASN A 518 -0.88 -22.65 28.88
N PRO A 519 0.08 -23.30 29.56
CA PRO A 519 1.11 -22.64 30.36
C PRO A 519 1.95 -21.62 29.57
N PHE A 520 2.10 -21.82 28.26
CA PHE A 520 2.80 -20.89 27.36
C PHE A 520 2.04 -19.57 27.13
N TRP A 521 0.73 -19.54 27.37
CA TRP A 521 -0.13 -18.37 27.20
C TRP A 521 -0.39 -17.64 28.53
N GLY A 522 0.11 -18.18 29.65
CA GLY A 522 0.04 -17.54 30.97
C GLY A 522 0.85 -16.24 31.09
N GLY A 523 1.77 -15.98 30.15
CA GLY A 523 2.49 -14.70 30.03
C GLY A 523 1.64 -13.56 29.45
N SER A 524 0.52 -13.87 28.78
CA SER A 524 -0.35 -12.86 28.16
C SER A 524 -1.16 -12.03 29.16
N ALA A 525 -1.20 -12.43 30.44
CA ALA A 525 -1.83 -11.65 31.51
C ALA A 525 -0.95 -10.48 32.02
N LEU A 526 0.35 -10.48 31.70
CA LEU A 526 1.29 -9.41 32.09
C LEU A 526 1.61 -8.42 30.95
N LEU A 527 1.20 -8.73 29.72
CA LEU A 527 1.18 -7.76 28.63
C LEU A 527 -0.18 -7.06 28.68
N LYS A 528 -0.19 -5.77 29.02
CA LYS A 528 -1.38 -4.93 28.80
C LYS A 528 -1.88 -5.19 27.38
N PRO A 529 -3.15 -5.56 27.17
CA PRO A 529 -3.73 -5.49 25.83
C PRO A 529 -3.52 -4.06 25.35
N ALA A 530 -2.85 -3.88 24.21
CA ALA A 530 -2.85 -2.58 23.56
C ALA A 530 -4.32 -2.18 23.38
N GLU A 531 -4.67 -0.98 23.87
CA GLU A 531 -6.02 -0.44 23.68
C GLU A 531 -6.41 -0.59 22.20
N PRO A 532 -7.64 -1.00 21.90
CA PRO A 532 -8.08 -1.13 20.52
C PRO A 532 -7.97 0.26 19.87
N VAL A 533 -6.94 0.44 19.05
CA VAL A 533 -6.83 1.61 18.19
C VAL A 533 -8.07 1.60 17.32
N LYS A 534 -8.94 2.57 17.59
CA LYS A 534 -10.14 2.84 16.81
C LYS A 534 -9.68 3.28 15.43
N VAL A 535 -9.54 2.33 14.51
CA VAL A 535 -9.24 2.61 13.10
C VAL A 535 -10.44 3.35 12.53
N VAL A 536 -10.34 4.67 12.47
CA VAL A 536 -11.19 5.49 11.63
C VAL A 536 -10.67 5.29 10.19
N PRO A 537 -11.49 4.80 9.25
CA PRO A 537 -11.06 4.69 7.86
C PRO A 537 -10.75 6.09 7.31
N PRO A 538 -9.68 6.25 6.50
CA PRO A 538 -9.34 7.55 5.94
C PRO A 538 -10.48 8.03 5.03
N VAL A 539 -11.03 9.19 5.37
CA VAL A 539 -11.90 9.97 4.49
C VAL A 539 -11.05 10.36 3.28
N LEU A 540 -11.48 9.96 2.09
CA LEU A 540 -10.98 10.49 0.83
C LEU A 540 -11.37 11.98 0.75
N GLY A 541 -10.51 12.83 1.29
CA GLY A 541 -10.54 14.27 1.10
C GLY A 541 -9.94 14.61 -0.26
N ALA A 542 -10.64 15.47 -0.99
CA ALA A 542 -10.28 15.98 -2.30
C ALA A 542 -8.91 16.68 -2.33
N ASP A 543 -8.34 16.70 -3.55
CA ASP A 543 -7.13 17.40 -4.00
C ASP A 543 -6.69 18.62 -3.19
N PRO A 544 -5.37 18.71 -2.94
CA PRO A 544 -4.67 19.98 -2.93
C PRO A 544 -3.39 19.90 -3.79
N PHE A 545 -3.55 19.86 -5.12
CA PHE A 545 -2.51 20.35 -6.03
C PHE A 545 -2.90 21.76 -6.49
N SER A 546 -2.58 22.75 -5.66
CA SER A 546 -2.28 24.11 -6.11
C SER A 546 -1.14 24.64 -5.28
N ASP A 547 -0.08 25.03 -5.99
CA ASP A 547 0.98 25.92 -5.56
C ASP A 547 1.89 25.47 -4.41
N ARG A 548 3.09 25.03 -4.79
CA ARG A 548 4.29 25.86 -4.60
C ARG A 548 5.48 25.29 -5.38
N LEU A 549 5.92 26.09 -6.35
CA LEU A 549 7.27 26.09 -6.87
C LEU A 549 8.24 26.40 -5.72
N ASP A 550 9.33 25.66 -5.62
CA ASP A 550 10.65 26.22 -5.29
C ASP A 550 11.76 25.24 -5.69
N GLU A 551 12.85 25.85 -6.14
CA GLU A 551 13.96 25.31 -6.90
C GLU A 551 14.88 24.38 -6.10
N VAL A 552 15.41 23.34 -6.76
CA VAL A 552 16.56 22.55 -6.27
C VAL A 552 17.60 22.40 -7.40
N PRO A 553 18.89 22.64 -7.13
CA PRO A 553 19.92 22.80 -8.14
C PRO A 553 20.42 21.47 -8.74
N LEU A 554 20.78 21.53 -10.02
CA LEU A 554 21.33 20.45 -10.85
C LEU A 554 22.69 19.95 -10.30
N GLY A 555 22.68 18.73 -9.80
CA GLY A 555 23.87 17.94 -9.48
C GLY A 555 24.49 17.31 -10.73
N THR A 556 25.80 17.48 -10.83
CA THR A 556 26.76 17.07 -11.85
C THR A 556 26.67 15.61 -12.27
N ILE A 557 26.54 15.36 -13.59
CA ILE A 557 26.67 14.03 -14.20
C ILE A 557 28.16 13.73 -14.41
N ASN A 558 28.68 12.74 -13.70
CA ASN A 558 30.00 12.17 -13.96
C ASN A 558 29.94 11.24 -15.18
N SER A 559 30.81 11.49 -16.15
CA SER A 559 31.02 10.68 -17.35
C SER A 559 31.93 9.48 -17.07
N PHE A 560 31.52 8.30 -17.53
CA PHE A 560 32.36 7.10 -17.67
C PHE A 560 32.72 6.90 -19.17
N PRO A 561 33.78 6.12 -19.48
CA PRO A 561 34.55 6.26 -20.71
C PRO A 561 33.95 5.57 -21.93
N MET A 562 34.30 6.11 -23.11
CA MET A 562 33.97 5.61 -24.44
C MET A 562 34.34 4.13 -24.63
N CYS A 563 33.39 3.37 -25.17
CA CYS A 563 33.66 2.12 -25.87
C CYS A 563 33.45 2.34 -27.38
N THR A 564 34.44 1.95 -28.17
CA THR A 564 34.51 2.15 -29.62
C THR A 564 33.60 1.15 -30.33
N ILE A 565 32.55 1.61 -31.05
CA ILE A 565 31.79 0.74 -31.96
C ILE A 565 31.60 1.42 -33.33
N ARG A 566 32.09 0.67 -34.32
CA ARG A 566 32.02 0.73 -35.78
C ARG A 566 30.73 1.35 -36.34
N SER A 567 30.88 2.37 -37.20
CA SER A 567 29.81 2.97 -38.00
C SER A 567 29.43 2.10 -39.20
N SER A 568 28.19 1.63 -39.26
CA SER A 568 27.53 1.19 -40.49
C SER A 568 26.73 2.36 -41.07
N GLY A 569 27.00 2.72 -42.32
CA GLY A 569 26.43 3.88 -42.98
C GLY A 569 24.99 3.68 -43.47
N TYR A 570 24.22 4.78 -43.42
CA TYR A 570 23.15 5.13 -44.36
C TYR A 570 23.08 6.68 -44.45
N PRO A 571 22.78 7.27 -45.62
CA PRO A 571 22.83 8.71 -45.82
C PRO A 571 21.54 9.38 -45.33
N GLN A 572 21.68 10.43 -44.52
CA GLN A 572 20.59 11.25 -44.02
C GLN A 572 20.49 12.51 -44.89
N PHE A 573 19.31 12.74 -45.50
CA PHE A 573 19.03 13.93 -46.31
C PHE A 573 18.93 15.18 -45.43
N CYS A 574 19.70 16.23 -45.74
CA CYS A 574 19.64 17.52 -45.07
C CYS A 574 18.62 18.44 -45.74
N TRP A 575 17.67 18.98 -44.97
CA TRP A 575 16.83 20.10 -45.38
C TRP A 575 17.46 21.42 -44.88
N VAL A 576 17.61 22.42 -45.75
CA VAL A 576 18.08 23.77 -45.38
C VAL A 576 16.99 24.77 -45.73
N PRO A 577 16.64 25.75 -44.86
CA PRO A 577 15.71 26.82 -45.20
C PRO A 577 16.39 27.85 -46.11
N SER A 578 15.79 28.17 -47.26
CA SER A 578 16.18 29.34 -48.07
C SER A 578 15.47 30.60 -47.56
N VAL A 579 16.24 31.65 -47.30
CA VAL A 579 15.74 33.00 -46.98
C VAL A 579 15.33 33.70 -48.28
N PRO A 580 14.11 34.28 -48.41
CA PRO A 580 13.78 35.13 -49.54
C PRO A 580 14.19 36.58 -49.28
N VAL A 581 14.83 37.19 -50.28
CA VAL A 581 15.14 38.61 -50.35
C VAL A 581 13.90 39.38 -50.82
N GLY A 582 13.35 40.22 -49.93
CA GLY A 582 12.61 41.48 -50.19
C GLY A 582 11.29 41.47 -50.98
N THR A 583 10.20 42.00 -50.40
CA THR A 583 9.68 43.39 -50.58
C THR A 583 8.25 43.50 -50.00
N ILE A 584 7.93 44.66 -49.45
CA ILE A 584 6.71 45.05 -48.72
C ILE A 584 5.43 44.92 -49.55
N GLY A 585 4.37 44.34 -48.99
CA GLY A 585 3.00 44.37 -49.52
C GLY A 585 1.98 43.64 -48.64
N SER A 586 0.91 44.34 -48.25
CA SER A 586 -0.13 43.89 -47.31
C SER A 586 -0.97 42.70 -47.78
N SER A 587 -1.35 41.88 -46.79
CA SER A 587 -2.44 40.89 -46.78
C SER A 587 -2.28 39.65 -47.68
N GLY A 588 -2.30 38.47 -47.06
CA GLY A 588 -2.48 37.20 -47.78
C GLY A 588 -1.77 36.03 -47.10
N TYR A 589 -2.53 35.01 -46.72
CA TYR A 589 -2.06 33.72 -46.20
C TYR A 589 -0.95 33.11 -47.08
N HIS A 590 0.23 32.83 -46.53
CA HIS A 590 1.27 32.06 -47.21
C HIS A 590 1.12 30.55 -46.91
N ARG A 591 0.74 29.79 -47.95
CA ARG A 591 0.81 28.33 -48.00
C ARG A 591 2.23 27.94 -48.44
N PHE A 592 2.97 27.19 -47.62
CA PHE A 592 4.26 26.62 -48.02
C PHE A 592 4.05 25.46 -48.99
N GLN A 593 4.71 25.51 -50.16
CA GLN A 593 4.75 24.41 -51.13
C GLN A 593 6.18 23.89 -51.21
N TRP A 594 6.36 22.59 -50.94
CA TRP A 594 7.64 21.91 -51.02
C TRP A 594 7.85 21.34 -52.43
N VAL A 595 9.03 21.53 -53.03
CA VAL A 595 9.40 20.93 -54.33
C VAL A 595 10.70 20.13 -54.15
N LEU A 596 10.72 18.90 -54.67
CA LEU A 596 11.93 18.07 -54.76
C LEU A 596 12.91 18.66 -55.77
N SER A 597 14.17 18.86 -55.37
CA SER A 597 15.29 19.04 -56.31
C SER A 597 16.07 17.74 -56.44
N VAL A 598 16.19 17.24 -57.66
CA VAL A 598 17.09 16.13 -58.03
C VAL A 598 18.43 16.75 -58.48
N PRO A 599 19.60 16.28 -58.00
CA PRO A 599 20.87 16.79 -58.47
C PRO A 599 21.16 16.27 -59.89
N LEU A 600 21.35 17.19 -60.84
CA LEU A 600 21.93 16.92 -62.15
C LEU A 600 23.39 16.48 -61.97
N GLY A 601 23.74 15.35 -62.58
CA GLY A 601 25.06 14.74 -62.52
C GLY A 601 26.17 15.62 -63.09
N CYS A 602 27.33 15.57 -62.44
CA CYS A 602 28.54 16.25 -62.86
C CYS A 602 29.21 15.44 -63.98
N SER A 603 29.31 16.05 -65.17
CA SER A 603 30.03 15.51 -66.31
C SER A 603 31.55 15.53 -66.07
N THR A 604 32.16 14.42 -66.47
CA THR A 604 33.58 14.17 -66.72
C THR A 604 34.36 15.37 -67.28
N LEU A 605 35.49 15.68 -66.67
CA LEU A 605 36.63 16.35 -67.32
C LEU A 605 37.91 15.55 -67.02
N GLN A 606 38.33 14.79 -68.04
CA GLN A 606 39.68 14.27 -68.20
C GLN A 606 40.66 15.43 -68.39
N LEU A 607 41.77 15.45 -67.64
CA LEU A 607 43.00 16.10 -68.08
C LEU A 607 44.22 15.25 -67.64
N ASN A 608 44.87 14.75 -68.68
CA ASN A 608 46.08 13.95 -68.81
C ASN A 608 47.22 14.24 -67.81
N GLY A 609 47.83 13.17 -67.28
CA GLY A 609 49.19 13.19 -66.74
C GLY A 609 50.22 12.81 -67.81
N PRO A 610 51.48 13.26 -67.71
CA PRO A 610 52.55 12.78 -68.59
C PRO A 610 53.24 11.56 -67.99
N ALA A 611 53.72 10.75 -68.93
CA ALA A 611 54.34 9.45 -68.80
C ALA A 611 55.62 9.45 -67.95
N THR A 612 55.75 8.38 -67.17
CA THR A 612 57.03 7.81 -66.75
C THR A 612 57.66 7.08 -67.93
N ASP A 613 58.91 7.40 -68.25
CA ASP A 613 59.81 6.51 -68.98
C ASP A 613 60.90 5.96 -68.01
N PRO A 614 61.44 4.75 -68.30
CA PRO A 614 62.29 3.98 -67.39
C PRO A 614 63.80 4.10 -67.72
N GLU A 615 64.63 3.49 -66.86
CA GLU A 615 66.08 3.23 -67.02
C GLU A 615 67.06 4.40 -66.80
N LEU A 616 67.64 4.51 -65.59
CA LEU A 616 68.99 4.03 -65.22
C LEU A 616 69.30 4.36 -63.75
#